data_AF-A0A7V7C6G2-F1
#
_entry.id   AF-A0A7V7C6G2-F1
#
_cell.length_a   1.000
_cell.length_b   1.000
_cell.length_c   1.000
_cell.angle_alpha   90.00
_cell.angle_beta   90.00
_cell.angle_gamma   90.00
#
_symmetry.space_group_name_H-M   'P 1'
#
loop_
_entity.id
_entity.type
_entity.pdbx_description
1 polymer ?
#
loop_
_entity_poly.entity_id
_entity_poly.type
_entity_poly.pdbx_seq_one_letter_code
_entity_poly.pdbx_strand_id
1 'polypeptide(L)'
;TCAQQVLKALVLGADAVGIAGCFLHILQQDGPATLRKAIAKMAEELKIMMLLCSVSNINQLKKVPVVITGLTGEWCVQRGINTQKYAQRGIAF
;
A
#
# COMPACT_ATOMS: atom_id res chain seq x y z
N THR A 1 -1.83 -7.95 5.72
CA THR A 1 -2.30 -8.68 4.51
C THR A 1 -1.58 -8.17 3.26
N CYS A 2 -1.72 -8.83 2.10
CA CYS A 2 -1.15 -8.33 0.83
C CYS A 2 -1.68 -6.95 0.46
N ALA A 3 -2.99 -6.69 0.66
CA ALA A 3 -3.60 -5.39 0.41
C ALA A 3 -2.96 -4.27 1.25
N GLN A 4 -2.57 -4.53 2.50
CA GLN A 4 -1.90 -3.55 3.36
C GLN A 4 -0.51 -3.18 2.82
N GLN A 5 0.22 -4.14 2.25
CA GLN A 5 1.52 -3.87 1.62
C GLN A 5 1.34 -3.02 0.36
N VAL A 6 0.30 -3.30 -0.43
CA VAL A 6 -0.09 -2.46 -1.59
C VAL A 6 -0.38 -1.03 -1.15
N LEU A 7 -1.23 -0.83 -0.14
CA LEU A 7 -1.54 0.49 0.40
C LEU A 7 -0.28 1.24 0.84
N LYS A 8 0.60 0.58 1.61
CA LYS A 8 1.86 1.18 2.08
C LYS A 8 2.73 1.64 0.92
N ALA A 9 2.90 0.80 -0.11
CA ALA A 9 3.70 1.16 -1.28
C ALA A 9 3.10 2.38 -2.02
N LEU A 10 1.78 2.41 -2.21
CA LEU A 10 1.08 3.54 -2.84
C LEU A 10 1.26 4.83 -2.04
N VAL A 11 1.05 4.79 -0.71
CA VAL A 11 1.22 5.96 0.16
C VAL A 11 2.67 6.44 0.17
N LEU A 12 3.65 5.54 0.11
CA LEU A 12 5.07 5.90 0.03
C LEU A 12 5.47 6.53 -1.33
N GLY A 13 4.59 6.51 -2.33
CA GLY A 13 4.74 7.27 -3.57
C GLY A 13 4.68 6.42 -4.85
N ALA A 14 4.54 5.10 -4.75
CA ALA A 14 4.48 4.23 -5.92
C ALA A 14 3.25 4.55 -6.80
N ASP A 15 3.42 4.41 -8.12
CA ASP A 15 2.33 4.54 -9.10
C ASP A 15 1.57 3.23 -9.32
N ALA A 16 2.25 2.10 -9.14
CA ALA A 16 1.70 0.76 -9.26
C ALA A 16 2.43 -0.21 -8.33
N VAL A 17 1.80 -1.35 -8.03
CA VAL A 17 2.37 -2.41 -7.18
C VAL A 17 2.26 -3.75 -7.90
N GLY A 18 3.39 -4.42 -8.08
CA GLY A 18 3.45 -5.79 -8.62
C GLY A 18 3.28 -6.84 -7.53
N ILE A 19 2.50 -7.89 -7.82
CA ILE A 19 2.28 -9.02 -6.92
C ILE A 19 2.48 -10.31 -7.72
N ALA A 20 3.40 -11.17 -7.28
CA ALA A 20 3.71 -12.43 -7.94
C ALA A 20 3.40 -13.65 -7.05
N GLY A 21 4.26 -13.94 -6.07
CA GLY A 21 4.25 -15.21 -5.33
C GLY A 21 2.89 -15.61 -4.73
N CYS A 22 2.16 -14.66 -4.12
CA CYS A 22 0.84 -14.92 -3.53
C CYS A 22 -0.19 -15.40 -4.57
N PHE A 23 -0.27 -14.71 -5.71
CA PHE A 23 -1.21 -15.07 -6.77
C PHE A 23 -0.79 -16.32 -7.52
N LEU A 24 0.51 -16.51 -7.75
CA LEU A 24 1.02 -17.74 -8.36
C LEU A 24 0.70 -18.96 -7.48
N HIS A 25 0.88 -18.84 -6.16
CA HIS A 25 0.56 -19.91 -5.23
C HIS A 25 -0.93 -20.28 -5.26
N ILE A 26 -1.83 -19.29 -5.18
CA ILE A 26 -3.29 -19.52 -5.28
C ILE A 26 -3.65 -20.16 -6.63
N LEU A 27 -3.05 -19.70 -7.72
CA LEU A 27 -3.29 -20.27 -9.04
C LEU A 27 -2.89 -21.75 -9.10
N GLN A 28 -1.74 -22.10 -8.55
CA GLN A 28 -1.21 -23.47 -8.55
C GLN A 28 -2.03 -24.41 -7.67
N GLN A 29 -2.52 -23.95 -6.51
CA GLN A 29 -3.24 -24.78 -5.54
C GLN A 29 -4.75 -24.84 -5.81
N ASP A 30 -5.37 -23.70 -6.08
CA ASP A 30 -6.83 -23.54 -6.05
C ASP A 30 -7.44 -23.17 -7.41
N GLY A 31 -6.59 -22.99 -8.41
CA GLY A 31 -6.98 -22.72 -9.79
C GLY A 31 -7.47 -21.29 -10.07
N PRO A 32 -7.81 -21.01 -11.35
CA PRO A 32 -8.06 -19.65 -11.83
C PRO A 32 -9.35 -19.01 -11.26
N ALA A 33 -10.36 -19.82 -10.91
CA ALA A 33 -11.60 -19.30 -10.31
C ALA A 33 -11.35 -18.71 -8.92
N THR A 34 -10.55 -19.39 -8.11
CA THR A 34 -10.17 -18.93 -6.77
C THR A 34 -9.25 -17.72 -6.85
N LEU A 35 -8.28 -17.73 -7.78
CA LEU A 35 -7.44 -16.57 -8.04
C LEU A 35 -8.26 -15.30 -8.33
N ARG A 36 -9.26 -15.38 -9.22
CA ARG A 36 -10.13 -14.24 -9.53
C ARG A 36 -10.84 -13.70 -8.29
N LYS A 37 -11.36 -14.58 -7.42
CA LYS A 37 -11.99 -14.20 -6.15
C LYS A 37 -10.99 -13.53 -5.21
N ALA A 38 -9.77 -14.06 -5.12
CA ALA A 38 -8.72 -13.49 -4.28
C ALA A 38 -8.30 -12.09 -4.73
N ILE A 39 -8.14 -11.86 -6.04
CA ILE A 39 -7.85 -10.55 -6.60
C ILE A 39 -8.98 -9.56 -6.30
N ALA A 40 -10.23 -9.97 -6.53
CA ALA A 40 -11.40 -9.12 -6.24
C ALA A 40 -11.50 -8.77 -4.76
N LYS A 41 -11.27 -9.74 -3.86
CA LYS A 41 -11.24 -9.53 -2.42
C LYS A 41 -10.14 -8.54 -2.01
N MET A 42 -8.94 -8.68 -2.56
CA MET A 42 -7.82 -7.78 -2.27
C MET A 42 -8.13 -6.34 -2.73
N ALA A 43 -8.78 -6.17 -3.88
CA ALA A 43 -9.22 -4.86 -4.35
C ALA A 43 -10.25 -4.24 -3.40
N GLU A 44 -11.16 -5.04 -2.85
CA GLU A 44 -12.14 -4.56 -1.88
C GLU A 44 -11.51 -4.19 -0.53
N GLU A 45 -10.57 -5.02 -0.03
CA GLU A 45 -9.77 -4.69 1.16
C GLU A 45 -9.02 -3.36 0.99
N LEU A 46 -8.47 -3.10 -0.20
CA LEU A 46 -7.79 -1.85 -0.50
C LEU A 46 -8.75 -0.65 -0.43
N LYS A 47 -9.97 -0.76 -0.97
CA LYS A 47 -10.98 0.29 -0.88
C LYS A 47 -11.41 0.56 0.56
N ILE A 48 -11.58 -0.49 1.37
CA ILE A 48 -11.89 -0.35 2.80
C ILE A 48 -10.77 0.43 3.50
N MET A 49 -9.51 0.11 3.21
CA MET A 49 -8.38 0.86 3.77
C MET A 49 -8.32 2.31 3.27
N MET A 50 -8.64 2.57 2.00
CA MET A 50 -8.77 3.94 1.47
C MET A 50 -9.87 4.73 2.18
N LEU A 51 -11.01 4.10 2.47
CA LEU A 51 -12.09 4.69 3.25
C LEU A 51 -11.61 5.06 4.67
N LEU A 52 -10.87 4.18 5.33
CA LEU A 52 -10.31 4.44 6.67
C LEU A 52 -9.26 5.58 6.67
N CYS A 53 -8.61 5.82 5.54
CA CYS A 53 -7.71 6.95 5.34
C CYS A 53 -8.42 8.22 4.84
N SER A 54 -9.76 8.19 4.71
CA SER A 54 -10.57 9.30 4.18
C SER A 54 -10.14 9.77 2.78
N VAL A 55 -9.79 8.82 1.89
CA VAL A 55 -9.40 9.13 0.51
C VAL A 55 -10.30 8.41 -0.50
N SER A 56 -10.63 9.11 -1.59
CA SER A 56 -11.51 8.60 -2.65
C SER A 56 -10.75 8.12 -3.91
N ASN A 57 -9.45 8.40 -4.01
CA ASN A 57 -8.63 7.99 -5.16
C ASN A 57 -7.16 7.78 -4.79
N ILE A 58 -6.42 7.10 -5.68
CA ILE A 58 -5.01 6.73 -5.47
C ILE A 58 -4.11 7.96 -5.36
N ASN A 59 -4.40 9.05 -6.08
CA ASN A 59 -3.60 10.27 -6.00
C ASN A 59 -3.66 10.93 -4.62
N GLN A 60 -4.79 10.80 -3.91
CA GLN A 60 -4.93 11.26 -2.53
C GLN A 60 -4.15 10.39 -1.53
N LEU A 61 -3.97 9.09 -1.78
CA LEU A 61 -3.15 8.22 -0.91
C LEU A 61 -1.72 8.76 -0.74
N LYS A 62 -1.13 9.32 -1.80
CA LYS A 62 0.22 9.92 -1.74
C LYS A 62 0.31 11.15 -0.84
N LYS A 63 -0.82 11.70 -0.39
CA LYS A 63 -0.93 12.84 0.53
C LYS A 63 -1.29 12.43 1.96
N VAL A 64 -1.56 11.16 2.20
CA VAL A 64 -1.85 10.65 3.55
C VAL A 64 -0.58 10.78 4.40
N PRO A 65 -0.65 11.36 5.61
CA PRO A 65 0.48 11.42 6.53
C PRO A 65 0.85 10.01 7.02
N VAL A 66 2.13 9.67 6.94
CA VAL A 66 2.65 8.39 7.43
C VAL A 66 3.96 8.55 8.16
N VAL A 67 4.20 7.68 9.14
CA VAL A 67 5.42 7.66 9.93
C VAL A 67 6.26 6.44 9.51
N ILE A 68 7.54 6.68 9.19
CA ILE A 68 8.52 5.65 8.86
C ILE A 68 9.43 5.47 10.06
N THR A 69 9.45 4.28 10.65
CA THR A 69 10.16 3.98 11.91
C THR A 69 11.05 2.74 11.79
N GLY A 70 11.80 2.43 12.86
CA GLY A 70 12.68 1.27 12.95
C GLY A 70 13.82 1.30 11.93
N LEU A 71 14.26 0.11 11.51
CA LEU A 71 15.37 -0.07 10.56
C LEU A 71 15.19 0.75 9.27
N THR A 72 13.98 0.80 8.72
CA THR A 72 13.71 1.58 7.50
C THR A 72 13.87 3.09 7.74
N GLY A 73 13.42 3.58 8.90
CA GLY A 73 13.58 4.99 9.29
C GLY A 73 15.06 5.36 9.46
N GLU A 74 15.80 4.54 10.20
CA GLU A 74 17.25 4.69 10.39
C GLU A 74 17.99 4.67 9.05
N TRP A 75 17.68 3.70 8.19
CA TRP A 75 18.25 3.59 6.84
C TRP A 75 17.99 4.84 5.99
N CYS A 76 16.77 5.37 6.02
CA CYS A 76 16.43 6.61 5.31
C CYS A 76 17.25 7.79 5.83
N VAL A 77 17.41 7.93 7.14
CA VAL A 77 18.22 9.00 7.75
C VAL A 77 19.68 8.91 7.31
N GLN A 78 20.28 7.71 7.35
CA GLN A 78 21.66 7.50 6.91
C GLN A 78 21.89 7.80 5.42
N ARG A 79 20.84 7.72 4.58
CA ARG A 79 20.88 8.07 3.16
C ARG A 79 20.44 9.51 2.85
N GLY A 80 20.19 10.34 3.86
CA GLY A 80 19.72 11.72 3.66
C GLY A 80 18.29 11.82 3.12
N ILE A 81 17.48 10.76 3.25
CA ILE A 81 16.07 10.76 2.85
C ILE A 81 15.25 11.35 4.00
N ASN A 82 14.69 12.54 3.79
CA ASN A 82 13.89 13.24 4.80
C ASN A 82 12.50 12.57 4.98
N THR A 83 12.36 11.74 6.02
CA THR A 83 11.11 11.05 6.37
C THR A 83 10.05 11.97 6.99
N GLN A 84 10.41 13.14 7.52
CA GLN A 84 9.44 14.11 8.07
C GLN A 84 8.47 14.62 6.99
N LYS A 85 8.93 14.70 5.73
CA LYS A 85 8.08 15.04 4.57
C LYS A 85 6.91 14.08 4.37
N TYR A 86 7.02 12.84 4.86
CA TYR A 86 5.94 11.86 4.81
C TYR A 86 4.97 12.03 5.99
N ALA A 87 5.50 12.36 7.18
CA ALA A 87 4.70 12.53 8.39
C ALA A 87 3.89 13.84 8.39
N GLN A 88 4.41 14.88 7.74
CA GLN A 88 3.82 16.22 7.71
C GLN A 88 2.89 16.45 6.50
N ARG A 89 2.52 15.42 5.76
CA ARG A 89 1.58 15.57 4.64
C ARG A 89 0.19 15.94 5.18
N GLY A 90 -0.50 16.82 4.46
CA GLY A 90 -1.85 17.23 4.78
C GLY A 90 -2.85 16.71 3.74
N ILE A 91 -3.91 16.09 4.20
CA ILE A 91 -5.17 16.04 3.45
C ILE A 91 -5.89 17.33 3.83
N ALA A 92 -6.14 18.21 2.86
CA ALA A 92 -7.04 19.34 3.09
C ALA A 92 -8.42 18.75 3.39
N PHE A 93 -8.93 19.01 4.59
CA PHE A 93 -10.26 18.61 5.04
C PHE A 93 -11.31 19.55 4.47
#